data_AF-A0A2H4XJ18-F1
#
_entry.id   AF-A0A2H4XJ18-F1
#
_cell.length_a   1.000
_cell.length_b   1.000
_cell.length_c   1.000
_cell.angle_alpha   90.00
_cell.angle_beta   90.00
_cell.angle_gamma   90.00
#
_symmetry.space_group_name_H-M   'P 1'
#
loop_
_entity.id
_entity.type
_entity.pdbx_description
1 polymer ?
#
loop_
_entity_poly.entity_id
_entity_poly.type
_entity_poly.pdbx_seq_one_letter_code
_entity_poly.pdbx_strand_id
1 'polypeptide(L)'
;ICIPCQPHEYLQDEFTCKDCGLGYWPNGDLKDCFELPQEYIRWSDVWALGPVCLSCLGLISTLFVIWVFIQNNNTPIVKASGRELCYILLIGVSLCYAMTFVFIAKPSTIVCTLRRLGLGTSFAICYSALLTKTNRIARIFNGARDSVQRPRFISPASQVGICLALISCQLLVVVIWLLLEPAGTRKDTAPDKRYVVTLKCNSGDGSMLGSLSYNVLLVLLCTLYAFKTR
;
A
#
# COMPACT_ATOMS: atom_id res chain seq x y z
N ILE A 1 56.11 -8.30 -11.23
CA ILE A 1 54.98 -9.18 -10.85
C ILE A 1 53.72 -8.57 -11.42
N CYS A 2 52.98 -9.29 -12.26
CA CYS A 2 51.70 -8.81 -12.80
C CYS A 2 50.60 -9.27 -11.85
N ILE A 3 49.82 -8.32 -11.31
CA ILE A 3 48.69 -8.62 -10.43
C ILE A 3 47.41 -8.36 -11.25
N PRO A 4 46.53 -9.34 -11.42
CA PRO A 4 45.26 -9.11 -12.12
C PRO A 4 44.37 -8.17 -11.30
N CYS A 5 43.67 -7.26 -11.97
CA CYS A 5 42.62 -6.45 -11.35
C CYS A 5 41.47 -7.33 -10.85
N GLN A 6 40.71 -6.84 -9.88
CA GLN A 6 39.50 -7.52 -9.43
C GLN A 6 38.42 -7.51 -10.53
N PRO A 7 37.47 -8.46 -10.54
CA PRO A 7 36.44 -8.56 -11.59
C PRO A 7 35.53 -7.34 -11.78
N HIS A 8 35.50 -6.43 -10.81
CA HIS A 8 34.67 -5.22 -10.79
C HIS A 8 35.47 -3.93 -11.03
N GLU A 9 36.78 -4.06 -11.32
CA GLU A 9 37.68 -2.96 -11.57
C GLU A 9 38.02 -2.87 -13.05
N TYR A 10 38.31 -1.66 -13.53
CA TYR A 10 38.87 -1.40 -14.86
C TYR A 10 40.28 -0.83 -14.70
N LEU A 11 41.09 -0.96 -15.75
CA LEU A 11 42.44 -0.42 -15.84
C LEU A 11 42.36 1.07 -16.17
N GLN A 12 42.61 1.93 -15.18
CA GLN A 12 42.65 3.38 -15.39
C GLN A 12 43.97 3.80 -16.05
N ASP A 13 45.07 3.26 -15.53
CA ASP A 13 46.44 3.48 -16.01
C ASP A 13 47.20 2.15 -15.98
N GLU A 14 48.37 2.05 -16.64
CA GLU A 14 49.18 0.82 -16.71
C GLU A 14 49.54 0.20 -15.35
N PHE A 15 49.44 0.98 -14.27
CA PHE A 15 49.77 0.56 -12.90
C PHE A 15 48.60 0.69 -11.91
N THR A 16 47.39 1.08 -12.35
CA THR A 16 46.27 1.38 -11.44
C THR A 16 44.95 0.80 -11.93
N CYS A 17 44.41 -0.14 -11.15
CA CYS A 17 43.04 -0.62 -11.26
C CYS A 17 42.11 0.29 -10.44
N LYS A 18 40.93 0.60 -10.97
CA LYS A 18 39.92 1.42 -10.30
C LYS A 18 38.57 0.74 -10.32
N ASP A 19 37.85 0.80 -9.20
CA ASP A 19 36.49 0.26 -9.09
C ASP A 19 35.54 1.05 -10.01
N CYS A 20 34.73 0.33 -10.80
CA CYS A 20 33.67 0.91 -11.63
C CYS A 20 32.56 1.58 -10.79
N GLY A 21 32.45 1.23 -9.51
CA GLY A 21 31.43 1.73 -8.61
C GLY A 21 30.13 0.93 -8.69
N LEU A 22 29.19 1.25 -7.80
CA LEU A 22 27.94 0.49 -7.67
C LEU A 22 27.04 0.68 -8.90
N GLY A 23 26.63 -0.43 -9.50
CA GLY A 23 25.76 -0.47 -10.66
C GLY A 23 26.46 -0.35 -12.02
N TYR A 24 27.80 -0.42 -12.03
CA TYR A 24 28.62 -0.44 -13.24
C TYR A 24 29.54 -1.67 -13.24
N TRP A 25 29.86 -2.19 -14.42
CA TRP A 25 30.76 -3.34 -14.60
C TRP A 25 31.82 -3.05 -15.67
N PRO A 26 33.07 -3.53 -15.54
CA PRO A 26 34.10 -3.32 -16.55
C PRO A 26 33.76 -4.03 -17.87
N ASN A 27 34.05 -3.37 -18.99
CA ASN A 27 34.01 -3.98 -20.33
C ASN A 27 35.04 -5.11 -20.45
N GLY A 28 34.88 -5.98 -21.46
CA GLY A 28 35.82 -7.09 -21.71
C GLY A 28 37.27 -6.65 -21.92
N ASP A 29 37.49 -5.42 -22.40
CA ASP A 29 38.81 -4.82 -22.60
C ASP A 29 39.37 -4.13 -21.34
N LEU A 30 38.63 -4.12 -20.22
CA LEU A 30 38.95 -3.43 -18.96
C LEU A 30 39.30 -1.93 -19.09
N LYS A 31 38.90 -1.25 -20.17
CA LYS A 31 39.20 0.18 -20.37
C LYS A 31 38.13 1.13 -19.86
N ASP A 32 36.90 0.65 -19.75
CA ASP A 32 35.73 1.46 -19.41
C ASP A 32 34.67 0.60 -18.71
N CYS A 33 33.69 1.25 -18.09
CA CYS A 33 32.61 0.62 -17.36
C CYS A 33 31.25 0.85 -18.03
N PHE A 34 30.40 -0.17 -18.08
CA PHE A 34 29.04 -0.06 -18.58
C PHE A 34 28.01 -0.17 -17.46
N GLU A 35 26.86 0.48 -17.62
CA GLU A 35 25.77 0.40 -16.65
C GLU A 35 25.10 -0.98 -16.71
N LEU A 36 24.95 -1.64 -15.57
CA LEU A 36 24.28 -2.94 -15.52
C LEU A 36 22.77 -2.82 -15.76
N PRO A 37 22.15 -3.82 -16.41
CA PRO A 37 20.71 -3.86 -16.57
C PRO A 37 20.01 -3.93 -15.21
N GLN A 38 18.95 -3.14 -15.07
CA GLN A 38 18.15 -3.09 -13.84
C GLN A 38 17.16 -4.26 -13.81
N GLU A 39 17.25 -5.10 -12.78
CA GLU A 39 16.25 -6.12 -12.48
C GLU A 39 15.09 -5.50 -11.69
N TYR A 40 13.89 -5.75 -12.18
CA TYR A 40 12.62 -5.42 -11.54
C TYR A 40 11.60 -6.50 -11.93
N ILE A 41 10.55 -6.66 -11.12
CA ILE A 41 9.46 -7.59 -11.42
C ILE A 41 8.80 -7.17 -12.74
N ARG A 42 8.89 -8.01 -13.75
CA ARG A 42 8.26 -7.79 -15.05
C ARG A 42 6.85 -8.34 -15.03
N TRP A 43 5.98 -7.75 -15.84
CA TRP A 43 4.61 -8.25 -16.04
C TRP A 43 4.57 -9.69 -16.58
N SER A 44 5.64 -10.11 -17.26
CA SER A 44 5.83 -11.46 -17.78
C SER A 44 6.26 -12.48 -16.72
N ASP A 45 6.64 -12.04 -15.51
CA ASP A 45 7.14 -12.95 -14.49
C ASP A 45 5.99 -13.73 -13.86
N VAL A 46 6.22 -15.02 -13.62
CA VAL A 46 5.23 -15.92 -12.98
C VAL A 46 4.79 -15.38 -11.61
N TRP A 47 5.70 -14.69 -10.91
CA TRP A 47 5.45 -14.04 -9.62
C TRP A 47 4.44 -12.89 -9.70
N ALA A 48 4.32 -12.22 -10.85
CA ALA A 48 3.35 -11.15 -11.07
C ALA A 48 1.97 -11.70 -11.49
N LEU A 49 1.94 -12.84 -12.18
CA LEU A 49 0.72 -13.41 -12.75
C LEU A 49 -0.36 -13.71 -11.70
N GLY A 50 0.03 -14.38 -10.60
CA GLY A 50 -0.91 -14.76 -9.53
C GLY A 50 -1.63 -13.56 -8.91
N PRO A 51 -0.90 -12.55 -8.39
CA PRO A 51 -1.51 -11.34 -7.83
C PRO A 51 -2.37 -10.56 -8.83
N VAL A 52 -1.94 -10.44 -10.10
CA VAL A 52 -2.71 -9.75 -11.15
C VAL A 52 -4.05 -10.45 -11.39
N CYS A 53 -4.03 -11.77 -11.59
CA CYS A 53 -5.26 -12.54 -11.81
C CYS A 53 -6.23 -12.40 -10.64
N LEU A 54 -5.73 -12.52 -9.40
CA LEU A 54 -6.56 -12.36 -8.21
C LEU A 54 -7.14 -10.95 -8.10
N SER A 55 -6.36 -9.91 -8.41
CA SER A 55 -6.84 -8.53 -8.43
C SER A 55 -7.87 -8.27 -9.51
N CYS A 56 -7.70 -8.82 -10.72
CA CYS A 56 -8.71 -8.73 -11.78
C CYS A 56 -10.04 -9.36 -11.35
N LEU A 57 -9.99 -10.59 -10.82
CA LEU A 57 -11.17 -11.29 -10.32
C LEU A 57 -11.83 -10.53 -9.16
N GLY A 58 -11.02 -10.01 -8.24
CA GLY A 58 -11.47 -9.20 -7.11
C GLY A 58 -12.18 -7.92 -7.55
N LEU A 59 -11.62 -7.20 -8.52
CA LEU A 59 -12.24 -6.00 -9.10
C LEU A 59 -13.57 -6.32 -9.79
N ILE A 60 -13.60 -7.36 -10.64
CA ILE A 60 -14.84 -7.78 -11.34
C ILE A 60 -15.93 -8.13 -10.31
N SER A 61 -15.58 -8.92 -9.29
CA SER A 61 -16.49 -9.28 -8.21
C SER A 61 -16.99 -8.04 -7.44
N THR A 62 -16.09 -7.11 -7.10
CA THR A 62 -16.45 -5.89 -6.37
C THR A 62 -17.37 -4.99 -7.20
N LEU A 63 -17.09 -4.82 -8.50
CA LEU A 63 -17.95 -4.08 -9.43
C LEU A 63 -19.33 -4.72 -9.56
N PHE A 64 -19.40 -6.04 -9.62
CA PHE A 64 -20.68 -6.76 -9.61
C PHE A 64 -21.47 -6.49 -8.34
N VAL A 65 -20.82 -6.54 -7.16
CA VAL A 65 -21.46 -6.21 -5.87
C VAL A 65 -21.95 -4.75 -5.85
N ILE A 66 -21.14 -3.80 -6.32
CA ILE A 66 -21.53 -2.38 -6.44
C ILE A 66 -22.77 -2.26 -7.32
N TRP A 67 -22.79 -2.91 -8.49
CA TRP A 67 -23.93 -2.88 -9.41
C TRP A 67 -25.20 -3.43 -8.75
N VAL A 68 -25.13 -4.57 -8.06
CA VAL A 68 -26.26 -5.14 -7.31
C VAL A 68 -26.74 -4.18 -6.22
N PHE A 69 -25.83 -3.53 -5.49
CA PHE A 69 -26.16 -2.55 -4.44
C PHE A 69 -26.87 -1.32 -5.00
N ILE A 70 -26.44 -0.82 -6.17
CA ILE A 70 -27.07 0.34 -6.83
C ILE A 70 -28.47 -0.02 -7.29
N GLN A 71 -28.67 -1.19 -7.91
CA GLN A 71 -30.00 -1.64 -8.33
C GLN A 71 -30.95 -1.83 -7.15
N ASN A 72 -30.47 -2.40 -6.05
CA ASN A 72 -31.26 -2.70 -4.86
C ASN A 72 -31.21 -1.60 -3.78
N ASN A 73 -30.79 -0.39 -4.16
CA ASN A 73 -30.52 0.73 -3.25
C ASN A 73 -31.74 1.13 -2.39
N ASN A 74 -32.95 0.83 -2.88
CA ASN A 74 -34.21 1.16 -2.19
C ASN A 74 -34.73 0.06 -1.26
N THR A 75 -34.13 -1.14 -1.29
CA THR A 75 -34.56 -2.25 -0.43
C THR A 75 -34.33 -1.96 1.06
N PRO A 76 -35.20 -2.44 1.95
CA PRO A 76 -35.08 -2.18 3.39
C PRO A 76 -33.77 -2.74 3.96
N ILE A 77 -33.26 -3.83 3.38
CA ILE A 77 -32.00 -4.48 3.77
C ILE A 77 -30.81 -3.53 3.55
N VAL A 78 -30.70 -2.94 2.34
CA VAL A 78 -29.61 -2.02 1.99
C VAL A 78 -29.69 -0.73 2.82
N LYS A 79 -30.89 -0.19 3.01
CA LYS A 79 -31.12 0.99 3.86
C LYS A 79 -30.72 0.77 5.32
N ALA A 80 -31.11 -0.36 5.92
CA ALA A 80 -30.79 -0.67 7.31
C ALA A 80 -29.28 -0.81 7.57
N SER A 81 -28.56 -1.39 6.60
CA SER A 81 -27.11 -1.66 6.67
C SER A 81 -26.24 -0.41 6.69
N GLY A 82 -26.77 0.75 6.26
CA GLY A 82 -26.02 2.02 6.18
C GLY A 82 -25.34 2.19 4.82
N ARG A 83 -26.12 2.58 3.82
CA ARG A 83 -25.76 2.65 2.39
C ARG A 83 -24.42 3.34 2.13
N GLU A 84 -24.26 4.54 2.69
CA GLU A 84 -23.06 5.36 2.50
C GLU A 84 -21.79 4.64 2.96
N LEU A 85 -21.82 3.99 4.14
CA LEU A 85 -20.66 3.27 4.67
C LEU A 85 -20.33 2.02 3.83
N CYS A 86 -21.35 1.34 3.29
CA CYS A 86 -21.13 0.21 2.39
C CYS A 86 -20.47 0.65 1.08
N TYR A 87 -20.87 1.79 0.51
CA TYR A 87 -20.20 2.33 -0.68
C TYR A 87 -18.75 2.74 -0.39
N ILE A 88 -18.49 3.40 0.74
CA ILE A 88 -17.12 3.75 1.16
C ILE A 88 -16.26 2.49 1.31
N LEU A 89 -16.80 1.44 1.94
CA LEU A 89 -16.11 0.15 2.08
C LEU A 89 -15.78 -0.47 0.72
N LEU A 90 -16.74 -0.52 -0.22
CA LEU A 90 -16.55 -1.09 -1.56
C LEU A 90 -15.52 -0.30 -2.38
N ILE A 91 -15.47 1.04 -2.22
CA ILE A 91 -14.42 1.88 -2.80
C ILE A 91 -13.06 1.51 -2.23
N GLY A 92 -12.95 1.36 -0.90
CA GLY A 92 -11.71 0.92 -0.25
C GLY A 92 -11.21 -0.44 -0.75
N VAL A 93 -12.12 -1.41 -0.88
CA VAL A 93 -11.81 -2.75 -1.41
C VAL A 93 -11.34 -2.67 -2.87
N SER A 94 -12.01 -1.87 -3.70
CA SER A 94 -11.62 -1.65 -5.09
C SER A 94 -10.22 -1.04 -5.19
N LEU A 95 -9.92 -0.06 -4.33
CA LEU A 95 -8.59 0.55 -4.25
C LEU A 95 -7.52 -0.46 -3.80
N CYS A 96 -7.82 -1.34 -2.84
CA CYS A 96 -6.90 -2.41 -2.44
C CYS A 96 -6.52 -3.31 -3.63
N TYR A 97 -7.49 -3.75 -4.44
CA TYR A 97 -7.19 -4.56 -5.63
C TYR A 97 -6.44 -3.78 -6.71
N ALA A 98 -6.74 -2.49 -6.88
CA ALA A 98 -6.05 -1.61 -7.81
C ALA A 98 -4.58 -1.37 -7.41
N MET A 99 -4.29 -1.31 -6.11
CA MET A 99 -2.92 -1.12 -5.62
C MET A 99 -1.98 -2.24 -6.05
N THR A 100 -2.46 -3.47 -6.24
CA THR A 100 -1.64 -4.58 -6.75
C THR A 100 -0.95 -4.22 -8.08
N PHE A 101 -1.64 -3.54 -9.00
CA PHE A 101 -1.03 -3.11 -10.26
C PHE A 101 0.07 -2.06 -10.05
N VAL A 102 -0.11 -1.16 -9.09
CA VAL A 102 0.90 -0.16 -8.70
C VAL A 102 2.14 -0.83 -8.08
N PHE A 103 1.95 -1.92 -7.32
CA PHE A 103 3.04 -2.71 -6.75
C PHE A 103 3.84 -3.50 -7.79
N ILE A 104 3.25 -3.84 -8.93
CA ILE A 104 3.92 -4.55 -10.02
C ILE A 104 4.54 -3.58 -11.04
N ALA A 105 3.98 -2.37 -11.18
CA ALA A 105 4.52 -1.36 -12.08
C ALA A 105 6.01 -1.06 -11.81
N LYS A 106 6.77 -0.72 -12.86
CA LYS A 106 8.19 -0.37 -12.74
C LYS A 106 8.37 0.74 -11.70
N PRO A 107 9.26 0.57 -10.69
CA PRO A 107 9.52 1.59 -9.70
C PRO A 107 9.95 2.91 -10.35
N SER A 108 9.23 3.97 -10.03
CA SER A 108 9.51 5.35 -10.40
C SER A 108 9.13 6.22 -9.21
N THR A 109 9.57 7.47 -9.16
CA THR A 109 9.21 8.40 -8.07
C THR A 109 7.69 8.47 -7.87
N ILE A 110 6.92 8.54 -8.96
CA ILE A 110 5.46 8.56 -8.94
C ILE A 110 4.90 7.25 -8.37
N VAL A 111 5.37 6.11 -8.87
CA VAL A 111 4.91 4.78 -8.40
C VAL A 111 5.24 4.57 -6.93
N CYS A 112 6.42 4.98 -6.47
CA CYS A 112 6.82 4.88 -5.08
C CYS A 112 5.97 5.76 -4.16
N THR A 113 5.62 6.98 -4.59
CA THR A 113 4.66 7.84 -3.90
C THR A 113 3.29 7.18 -3.81
N LEU A 114 2.79 6.65 -4.93
CA LEU A 114 1.50 5.95 -4.98
C LEU A 114 1.48 4.71 -4.08
N ARG A 115 2.57 3.94 -3.99
CA ARG A 115 2.68 2.79 -3.06
C ARG A 115 2.58 3.23 -1.60
N ARG A 116 3.29 4.30 -1.22
CA ARG A 116 3.27 4.84 0.15
C ARG A 116 1.88 5.38 0.52
N LEU A 117 1.27 6.17 -0.35
CA LEU A 117 -0.04 6.77 -0.08
C LEU A 117 -1.18 5.74 -0.21
N GLY A 118 -1.16 4.94 -1.26
CA GLY A 118 -2.30 4.15 -1.69
C GLY A 118 -2.61 2.97 -0.78
N LEU A 119 -1.59 2.18 -0.39
CA LEU A 119 -1.83 0.95 0.39
C LEU A 119 -2.36 1.24 1.80
N GLY A 120 -1.71 2.17 2.50
CA GLY A 120 -2.15 2.54 3.85
C GLY A 120 -3.53 3.21 3.85
N THR A 121 -3.81 4.01 2.81
CA THR A 121 -5.11 4.69 2.69
C THR A 121 -6.23 3.72 2.31
N SER A 122 -5.98 2.77 1.41
CA SER A 122 -7.01 1.79 1.00
C SER A 122 -7.46 0.92 2.17
N PHE A 123 -6.52 0.47 3.01
CA PHE A 123 -6.84 -0.23 4.25
C PHE A 123 -7.57 0.66 5.25
N ALA A 124 -7.12 1.90 5.44
CA ALA A 124 -7.78 2.82 6.37
C ALA A 124 -9.22 3.14 5.95
N ILE A 125 -9.52 3.26 4.65
CA ILE A 125 -10.90 3.40 4.15
C ILE A 125 -11.75 2.20 4.57
N CYS A 126 -11.26 0.98 4.32
CA CYS A 126 -11.96 -0.24 4.68
C CYS A 126 -12.23 -0.32 6.19
N TYR A 127 -11.19 -0.18 7.00
CA TYR A 127 -11.31 -0.33 8.45
C TYR A 127 -12.06 0.83 9.10
N SER A 128 -11.97 2.06 8.59
CA SER A 128 -12.76 3.18 9.10
C SER A 128 -14.25 2.98 8.85
N ALA A 129 -14.64 2.46 7.68
CA ALA A 129 -16.04 2.14 7.39
C ALA A 129 -16.56 0.99 8.28
N LEU A 130 -15.76 -0.07 8.44
CA LEU A 130 -16.10 -1.20 9.32
C LEU A 130 -16.22 -0.76 10.78
N LEU A 131 -15.24 0.00 11.30
CA LEU A 131 -15.24 0.51 12.66
C LEU A 131 -16.44 1.41 12.93
N THR A 132 -16.76 2.31 11.99
CA THR A 132 -17.93 3.19 12.13
C THR A 132 -19.22 2.38 12.19
N LYS A 133 -19.31 1.32 11.38
CA LYS A 133 -20.47 0.42 11.34
C LYS A 133 -20.60 -0.40 12.64
N THR A 134 -19.51 -0.99 13.13
CA THR A 134 -19.52 -1.76 14.39
C THR A 134 -19.74 -0.87 15.61
N ASN A 135 -19.16 0.33 15.64
CA ASN A 135 -19.38 1.30 16.71
C ASN A 135 -20.84 1.78 16.76
N ARG A 136 -21.49 2.02 15.61
CA ARG A 136 -22.93 2.28 15.54
C ARG A 136 -23.72 1.14 16.20
N ILE A 137 -23.43 -0.11 15.85
CA ILE A 137 -24.11 -1.30 16.40
C ILE A 137 -23.89 -1.40 17.92
N ALA A 138 -22.64 -1.24 18.38
CA ALA A 138 -22.31 -1.25 19.80
C ALA A 138 -23.06 -0.18 20.60
N ARG A 139 -23.22 1.04 20.04
CA ARG A 139 -24.00 2.12 20.68
C ARG A 139 -25.49 1.84 20.72
N ILE A 140 -26.05 1.16 19.71
CA ILE A 140 -27.44 0.74 19.72
C ILE A 140 -27.67 -0.27 20.85
N PHE A 141 -26.82 -1.29 20.97
CA PHE A 141 -26.95 -2.31 22.02
C PHE A 141 -26.70 -1.78 23.44
N ASN A 142 -25.65 -0.99 23.65
CA ASN A 142 -25.39 -0.38 24.97
C ASN A 142 -26.49 0.63 25.33
N GLY A 143 -26.92 1.45 24.37
CA GLY A 143 -28.01 2.41 24.57
C GLY A 143 -29.29 1.70 24.99
N ALA A 144 -29.68 0.63 24.30
CA ALA A 144 -30.86 -0.17 24.65
C ALA A 144 -30.80 -0.81 26.05
N ARG A 145 -29.58 -1.01 26.60
CA ARG A 145 -29.36 -1.61 27.93
C ARG A 145 -29.41 -0.57 29.06
N ASP A 146 -28.94 0.65 28.80
CA ASP A 146 -28.74 1.67 29.83
C ASP A 146 -29.80 2.81 29.80
N SER A 147 -30.52 3.03 28.70
CA SER A 147 -31.52 4.12 28.60
C SER A 147 -32.50 3.97 27.43
N VAL A 148 -33.73 4.48 27.58
CA VAL A 148 -34.71 4.58 26.47
C VAL A 148 -34.36 5.73 25.49
N GLN A 149 -33.36 6.57 25.82
CA GLN A 149 -33.02 7.74 25.04
C GLN A 149 -32.21 7.38 23.78
N ARG A 150 -32.59 7.96 22.62
CA ARG A 150 -31.90 7.69 21.34
C ARG A 150 -30.41 8.05 21.44
N PRO A 151 -29.48 7.12 21.17
CA PRO A 151 -28.05 7.40 21.24
C PRO A 151 -27.62 8.47 20.22
N ARG A 152 -26.66 9.32 20.59
CA ARG A 152 -26.11 10.39 19.71
C ARG A 152 -25.29 9.80 18.56
N PHE A 153 -25.22 10.53 17.43
CA PHE A 153 -24.48 10.19 16.20
C PHE A 153 -24.89 8.89 15.48
N ILE A 154 -26.19 8.60 15.46
CA ILE A 154 -26.75 7.49 14.68
C ILE A 154 -27.15 7.92 13.25
N SER A 155 -27.21 9.22 12.97
CA SER A 155 -27.58 9.74 11.64
C SER A 155 -26.57 9.31 10.56
N PRO A 156 -27.01 8.98 9.34
CA PRO A 156 -26.12 8.66 8.21
C PRO A 156 -25.04 9.72 7.96
N ALA A 157 -25.42 11.01 8.01
CA ALA A 157 -24.46 12.11 7.82
C ALA A 157 -23.37 12.12 8.91
N SER A 158 -23.74 11.87 10.17
CA SER A 158 -22.76 11.79 11.27
C SER A 158 -21.83 10.58 11.15
N GLN A 159 -22.32 9.46 10.61
CA GLN A 159 -21.50 8.27 10.37
C GLN A 159 -20.48 8.51 9.26
N VAL A 160 -20.91 9.13 8.15
CA VAL A 160 -20.00 9.51 7.08
C VAL A 160 -18.96 10.51 7.60
N GLY A 161 -19.37 11.50 8.40
CA GLY A 161 -18.44 12.45 9.02
C GLY A 161 -17.39 11.78 9.90
N ILE A 162 -17.78 10.82 10.76
CA ILE A 162 -16.84 10.04 11.59
C ILE A 162 -15.89 9.23 10.72
N CYS A 163 -16.42 8.55 9.69
CA CYS A 163 -15.61 7.73 8.78
C CYS A 163 -14.58 8.58 8.03
N LEU A 164 -14.98 9.72 7.49
CA LEU A 164 -14.10 10.66 6.79
C LEU A 164 -13.05 11.26 7.74
N ALA A 165 -13.40 11.54 9.00
CA ALA A 165 -12.44 12.01 10.00
C ALA A 165 -11.34 10.97 10.28
N LEU A 166 -11.70 9.69 10.41
CA LEU A 166 -10.73 8.60 10.59
C LEU A 166 -9.82 8.44 9.35
N ILE A 167 -10.39 8.48 8.15
CA ILE A 167 -9.62 8.43 6.90
C ILE A 167 -8.67 9.64 6.79
N SER A 168 -9.15 10.83 7.14
CA SER A 168 -8.36 12.07 7.11
C SER A 168 -7.18 12.00 8.09
N CYS A 169 -7.35 11.37 9.25
CA CYS A 169 -6.26 11.14 10.19
C CYS A 169 -5.14 10.27 9.55
N GLN A 170 -5.50 9.17 8.88
CA GLN A 170 -4.51 8.37 8.14
C GLN A 170 -3.82 9.19 7.04
N LEU A 171 -4.58 9.99 6.29
CA LEU A 171 -4.03 10.84 5.23
C LEU A 171 -3.02 11.84 5.78
N LEU A 172 -3.30 12.46 6.92
CA LEU A 172 -2.37 13.37 7.59
C LEU A 172 -1.09 12.65 8.03
N VAL A 173 -1.22 11.48 8.65
CA VAL A 173 -0.05 10.68 9.08
C VAL A 173 0.84 10.34 7.89
N VAL A 174 0.27 9.84 6.79
CA VAL A 174 1.06 9.45 5.62
C VAL A 174 1.65 10.64 4.88
N VAL A 175 0.96 11.79 4.83
CA VAL A 175 1.49 13.03 4.23
C VAL A 175 2.65 13.57 5.06
N ILE A 176 2.52 13.63 6.39
CA ILE A 176 3.62 14.05 7.27
C ILE A 176 4.83 13.14 7.05
N TRP A 177 4.62 11.83 6.99
CA TRP A 177 5.70 10.87 6.75
C TRP A 177 6.35 11.04 5.38
N LEU A 178 5.56 11.34 4.34
CA LEU A 178 6.05 11.61 3.00
C LEU A 178 6.86 12.92 2.91
N LEU A 179 6.55 13.92 3.75
CA LEU A 179 7.32 15.16 3.84
C LEU A 179 8.65 14.96 4.57
N LEU A 180 8.67 14.14 5.61
CA LEU A 180 9.90 13.80 6.35
C LEU A 180 10.83 12.90 5.51
N GLU A 181 10.25 11.93 4.81
CA GLU A 181 10.96 11.00 3.94
C GLU A 181 10.37 11.05 2.51
N PRO A 182 10.91 11.91 1.63
CA PRO A 182 10.42 12.02 0.27
C PRO A 182 10.57 10.68 -0.47
N ALA A 183 9.52 10.30 -1.20
CA ALA A 183 9.57 9.10 -2.03
C ALA A 183 10.57 9.31 -3.16
N GLY A 184 11.45 8.33 -3.34
CA GLY A 184 12.41 8.28 -4.44
C GLY A 184 12.64 6.84 -4.87
N THR A 185 13.52 6.65 -5.85
CA THR A 185 14.00 5.34 -6.25
C THR A 185 15.46 5.18 -5.87
N ARG A 186 15.84 4.00 -5.39
CA ARG A 186 17.22 3.65 -5.08
C ARG A 186 17.60 2.40 -5.86
N LYS A 187 18.78 2.43 -6.48
CA LYS A 187 19.42 1.24 -7.03
C LYS A 187 20.14 0.54 -5.89
N ASP A 188 19.79 -0.72 -5.68
CA ASP A 188 20.36 -1.55 -4.63
C ASP A 188 21.20 -2.64 -5.30
N THR A 189 22.42 -2.83 -4.81
CA THR A 189 23.37 -3.82 -5.33
C THR A 189 23.85 -4.64 -4.15
N ALA A 190 23.50 -5.92 -4.12
CA ALA A 190 23.93 -6.79 -3.04
C ALA A 190 25.46 -6.94 -3.08
N PRO A 191 26.16 -6.83 -1.94
CA PRO A 191 27.63 -6.93 -1.91
C PRO A 191 28.15 -8.26 -2.46
N ASP A 192 27.36 -9.33 -2.34
CA ASP A 192 27.66 -10.69 -2.84
C ASP A 192 27.29 -10.89 -4.34
N LYS A 193 26.53 -9.96 -4.92
CA LYS A 193 26.09 -10.01 -6.33
C LYS A 193 26.21 -8.64 -6.99
N ARG A 194 27.44 -8.11 -7.08
CA ARG A 194 27.73 -6.82 -7.74
C ARG A 194 27.30 -6.76 -9.21
N TYR A 195 27.05 -7.91 -9.84
CA TYR A 195 26.57 -8.01 -11.22
C TYR A 195 25.03 -7.89 -11.36
N VAL A 196 24.28 -7.66 -10.28
CA VAL A 196 22.82 -7.47 -10.34
C VAL A 196 22.42 -6.16 -9.67
N VAL A 197 21.70 -5.31 -10.39
CA VAL A 197 21.17 -4.05 -9.86
C VAL A 197 19.66 -4.17 -9.71
N THR A 198 19.17 -4.19 -8.47
CA THR A 198 17.73 -4.19 -8.20
C THR A 198 17.22 -2.77 -8.04
N LEU A 199 16.20 -2.40 -8.80
CA LEU A 199 15.55 -1.09 -8.64
C LEU A 199 14.46 -1.19 -7.55
N LYS A 200 14.60 -0.43 -6.46
CA LYS A 200 13.66 -0.40 -5.34
C LYS A 200 13.20 1.03 -5.05
N CYS A 201 12.09 1.17 -4.32
CA CYS A 201 11.70 2.46 -3.77
C CYS A 201 12.60 2.81 -2.58
N ASN A 202 13.06 4.06 -2.53
CA ASN A 202 13.86 4.59 -1.43
C ASN A 202 12.99 4.62 -0.16
N SER A 203 13.26 3.70 0.75
CA SER A 203 12.51 3.46 1.97
C SER A 203 13.51 3.37 3.10
N GLY A 204 13.40 4.23 4.13
CA GLY A 204 14.17 4.03 5.34
C GLY A 204 13.82 2.69 6.01
N ASP A 205 14.76 2.09 6.71
CA ASP A 205 14.50 0.88 7.49
C ASP A 205 13.38 1.17 8.52
N GLY A 206 12.25 0.48 8.39
CA GLY A 206 11.06 0.71 9.23
C GLY A 206 10.07 1.77 8.74
N SER A 207 10.35 2.48 7.65
CA SER A 207 9.45 3.51 7.08
C SER A 207 8.07 2.94 6.69
N MET A 208 8.04 1.71 6.18
CA MET A 208 6.77 1.00 5.91
C MET A 208 6.01 0.66 7.20
N LEU A 209 6.69 0.19 8.24
CA LEU A 209 6.09 -0.11 9.55
C LEU A 209 5.50 1.15 10.19
N GLY A 210 6.22 2.28 10.14
CA GLY A 210 5.73 3.57 10.62
C GLY A 210 4.45 3.99 9.91
N SER A 211 4.41 3.93 8.57
CA SER A 211 3.24 4.33 7.78
C SER A 211 1.99 3.45 7.99
N LEU A 212 2.18 2.21 8.46
CA LEU A 212 1.09 1.25 8.73
C LEU A 212 0.67 1.20 10.20
N SER A 213 1.36 1.90 11.09
CA SER A 213 1.07 1.91 12.54
C SER A 213 -0.39 2.27 12.86
N TYR A 214 -0.94 3.30 12.22
CA TYR A 214 -2.33 3.69 12.40
C TYR A 214 -3.31 2.66 11.81
N ASN A 215 -2.96 1.99 10.71
CA ASN A 215 -3.75 0.89 10.18
C ASN A 215 -3.82 -0.27 11.18
N VAL A 216 -2.71 -0.62 11.83
CA VAL A 216 -2.69 -1.63 12.89
C VAL A 216 -3.63 -1.22 14.04
N LEU A 217 -3.59 0.04 14.48
CA LEU A 217 -4.51 0.55 15.50
C LEU A 217 -5.99 0.42 15.06
N LEU A 218 -6.32 0.80 13.81
CA LEU A 218 -7.68 0.66 13.29
C LEU A 218 -8.14 -0.80 13.29
N VAL A 219 -7.27 -1.74 12.89
CA VAL A 219 -7.57 -3.19 12.90
C VAL A 219 -7.85 -3.69 14.31
N LEU A 220 -7.01 -3.31 15.28
CA LEU A 220 -7.19 -3.69 16.68
C LEU A 220 -8.52 -3.16 17.21
N LEU A 221 -8.83 -1.88 16.98
CA LEU A 221 -10.10 -1.29 17.39
C LEU A 221 -11.28 -2.00 16.71
N CYS A 222 -11.20 -2.25 15.39
CA CYS A 222 -12.24 -3.00 14.68
C CYS A 222 -12.49 -4.36 15.33
N THR A 223 -11.42 -5.08 15.66
CA THR A 223 -11.48 -6.42 16.25
C THR A 223 -12.10 -6.39 17.65
N LEU A 224 -11.68 -5.44 18.50
CA LEU A 224 -12.24 -5.26 19.85
C LEU A 224 -13.74 -4.94 19.82
N TYR A 225 -14.15 -4.01 18.96
CA TYR A 225 -15.57 -3.66 18.82
C TYR A 225 -16.38 -4.81 18.21
N ALA A 226 -15.83 -5.52 17.21
CA ALA A 226 -16.49 -6.69 16.64
C ALA A 226 -16.75 -7.77 17.70
N PHE A 227 -15.75 -8.05 18.55
CA PHE A 227 -15.90 -9.00 19.66
C PHE A 227 -16.94 -8.55 20.68
N LYS A 228 -16.98 -7.25 21.03
CA LYS A 228 -17.98 -6.69 21.95
C LYS A 228 -19.41 -6.75 21.41
N THR A 229 -19.59 -6.78 20.09
CA THR A 229 -20.92 -6.79 19.43
C THR A 229 -21.42 -8.17 19.00
N ARG A 230 -20.58 -9.21 19.10
CA ARG A 230 -20.96 -10.59 18.82
C ARG A 230 -21.67 -11.20 20.03
#